data_AF-A0AB34K357-F1
#
_entry.id   AF-A0AB34K357-F1
#
_cell.length_a   1.000
_cell.length_b   1.000
_cell.length_c   1.000
_cell.angle_alpha   90.00
_cell.angle_beta   90.00
_cell.angle_gamma   90.00
#
_symmetry.space_group_name_H-M   'P 1'
#
loop_
_entity.id
_entity.type
_entity.pdbx_description
1 polymer ?
#
loop_
_entity_poly.entity_id
_entity_poly.type
_entity_poly.pdbx_seq_one_letter_code
_entity_poly.pdbx_strand_id
1 'polypeptide(L)'
;MAWLLALLLALLSVARADDAMRWRTGELSDSGETYWWRPGLYSDDPEISLHEPDDIWKYAETEAGTPYIWRTKESGKPEVQIWRRGTLDSGALYWWRTLNGVLQEVRLSDPYALVGSNDDGGDTPATLATRRSKDEL
;
A
#
# COMPACT_ATOMS: atom_id res chain seq x y z
N MET A 1 -9.09 25.09 18.28
CA MET A 1 -8.72 23.68 18.59
C MET A 1 -9.55 22.63 17.84
N ALA A 2 -10.70 22.94 17.23
CA ALA A 2 -11.47 21.96 16.44
C ALA A 2 -10.87 21.59 15.07
N TRP A 3 -9.98 22.43 14.52
CA TRP A 3 -9.38 22.24 13.20
C TRP A 3 -8.32 21.13 13.15
N LEU A 4 -7.61 20.89 14.27
CA LEU A 4 -6.61 19.82 14.35
C LEU A 4 -7.25 18.44 14.38
N LEU A 5 -8.41 18.30 15.03
CA LEU A 5 -9.14 17.03 15.13
C LEU A 5 -9.75 16.63 13.78
N ALA A 6 -10.31 17.61 13.04
CA ALA A 6 -10.84 17.38 11.70
C ALA A 6 -9.74 16.99 10.70
N LEU A 7 -8.55 17.59 10.82
CA LEU A 7 -7.38 17.20 10.03
C LEU A 7 -6.95 15.77 10.38
N LEU A 8 -6.88 15.41 11.66
CA LEU A 8 -6.50 14.05 12.10
C LEU A 8 -7.48 12.97 11.61
N LEU A 9 -8.79 13.25 11.64
CA LEU A 9 -9.85 12.34 11.17
C LEU A 9 -9.86 12.21 9.64
N ALA A 10 -9.54 13.27 8.90
CA ALA A 10 -9.36 13.21 7.45
C ALA A 10 -8.10 12.41 7.07
N LEU A 11 -7.01 12.57 7.83
CA LEU A 11 -5.74 11.84 7.62
C LEU A 11 -5.89 10.33 7.86
N LEU A 12 -6.70 9.92 8.85
CA LEU A 12 -6.96 8.50 9.13
C LEU A 12 -7.75 7.81 8.01
N SER A 13 -8.65 8.54 7.34
CA SER A 13 -9.54 7.99 6.32
C SER A 13 -8.83 7.74 4.98
N VAL A 14 -7.90 8.64 4.59
CA VAL A 14 -7.18 8.55 3.31
C VAL A 14 -6.09 7.47 3.34
N ALA A 15 -5.38 7.31 4.47
CA ALA A 15 -4.37 6.26 4.63
C ALA A 15 -4.94 4.85 4.50
N ARG A 16 -6.23 4.66 4.81
CA ARG A 16 -6.90 3.35 4.78
C ARG A 16 -7.28 2.89 3.36
N ALA A 17 -7.46 3.81 2.41
CA ALA A 17 -7.89 3.49 1.05
C ALA A 17 -6.73 2.98 0.17
N ASP A 18 -5.54 3.58 0.27
CA ASP A 18 -4.39 3.17 -0.54
C ASP A 18 -3.74 1.87 -0.06
N ASP A 19 -3.94 1.48 1.20
CA ASP A 19 -3.44 0.20 1.74
C ASP A 19 -4.29 -1.01 1.29
N ALA A 20 -5.55 -0.75 0.92
CA ALA A 20 -6.47 -1.75 0.42
C ALA A 20 -6.22 -2.13 -1.04
N MET A 21 -5.57 -1.27 -1.84
CA MET A 21 -5.35 -1.51 -3.28
C MET A 21 -3.95 -2.08 -3.59
N ARG A 22 -3.20 -2.50 -2.58
CA ARG A 22 -1.81 -2.96 -2.73
C ARG A 22 -1.71 -4.46 -2.93
N TRP A 23 -0.86 -4.83 -3.88
CA TRP A 23 -0.35 -6.18 -4.01
C TRP A 23 0.53 -6.55 -2.81
N ARG A 24 0.32 -7.78 -2.35
CA ARG A 24 1.03 -8.46 -1.27
C ARG A 24 1.47 -9.81 -1.81
N THR A 25 2.50 -10.38 -1.22
CA THR A 25 2.92 -11.75 -1.52
C THR A 25 2.32 -12.74 -0.53
N GLY A 26 2.17 -13.97 -0.96
CA GLY A 26 1.97 -15.13 -0.10
C GLY A 26 2.70 -16.32 -0.69
N GLU A 27 2.89 -17.37 0.09
CA GLU A 27 3.50 -18.62 -0.36
C GLU A 27 2.45 -19.74 -0.35
N LEU A 28 2.42 -20.55 -1.40
CA LEU A 28 1.58 -21.74 -1.45
C LEU A 28 2.20 -22.84 -0.61
N SER A 29 1.47 -23.32 0.41
CA SER A 29 1.96 -24.32 1.37
C SER A 29 2.45 -25.63 0.73
N ASP A 30 1.89 -26.02 -0.41
CA ASP A 30 2.17 -27.31 -1.06
C ASP A 30 3.35 -27.26 -2.04
N SER A 31 3.58 -26.12 -2.70
CA SER A 31 4.60 -25.96 -3.74
C SER A 31 5.75 -25.03 -3.34
N GLY A 32 5.56 -24.20 -2.31
CA GLY A 32 6.48 -23.10 -1.98
C GLY A 32 6.47 -21.97 -3.01
N GLU A 33 5.55 -21.99 -3.97
CA GLU A 33 5.48 -20.94 -5.00
C GLU A 33 4.89 -19.65 -4.41
N THR A 34 5.53 -18.53 -4.75
CA THR A 34 5.03 -17.20 -4.39
C THR A 34 3.84 -16.82 -5.29
N TYR A 35 2.75 -16.37 -4.69
CA TYR A 35 1.65 -15.73 -5.38
C TYR A 35 1.47 -14.29 -4.89
N TRP A 36 0.88 -13.46 -5.73
CA TRP A 36 0.52 -12.09 -5.45
C TRP A 36 -0.97 -11.99 -5.19
N TRP A 37 -1.36 -11.19 -4.21
CA TRP A 37 -2.77 -10.97 -3.91
C TRP A 37 -3.03 -9.54 -3.44
N ARG A 38 -4.25 -9.06 -3.67
CA ARG A 38 -4.78 -7.83 -3.07
C ARG A 38 -6.29 -7.94 -2.86
N PRO A 39 -6.88 -7.16 -1.95
CA PRO A 39 -8.34 -6.98 -1.92
C PRO A 39 -8.88 -6.57 -3.30
N GLY A 40 -10.01 -7.16 -3.72
CA GLY A 40 -10.64 -6.84 -4.99
C GLY A 40 -11.10 -5.40 -5.05
N LEU A 41 -10.79 -4.72 -6.16
CA LEU A 41 -11.16 -3.31 -6.32
C LEU A 41 -12.67 -3.11 -6.54
N TYR A 42 -13.32 -4.14 -7.10
CA TYR A 42 -14.72 -4.11 -7.51
C TYR A 42 -15.52 -5.34 -7.05
N SER A 43 -14.92 -6.16 -6.19
CA SER A 43 -15.49 -7.41 -5.66
C SER A 43 -15.03 -7.65 -4.23
N ASP A 44 -15.82 -8.40 -3.47
CA ASP A 44 -15.40 -8.92 -2.16
C ASP A 44 -14.34 -10.02 -2.31
N ASP A 45 -14.21 -10.61 -3.50
CA ASP A 45 -13.18 -11.59 -3.83
C ASP A 45 -11.82 -10.91 -4.04
N PRO A 46 -10.72 -11.49 -3.51
CA PRO A 46 -9.38 -10.97 -3.72
C PRO A 46 -8.93 -11.17 -5.18
N GLU A 47 -8.15 -10.23 -5.68
CA GLU A 47 -7.40 -10.41 -6.92
C GLU A 47 -6.13 -11.21 -6.60
N ILE A 48 -5.87 -12.26 -7.39
CA ILE A 48 -4.72 -13.15 -7.22
C ILE A 48 -3.97 -13.28 -8.55
N SER A 49 -2.64 -13.25 -8.51
CA SER A 49 -1.76 -13.46 -9.66
C SER A 49 -0.61 -14.39 -9.30
N LEU A 50 -0.27 -15.33 -10.18
CA LEU A 50 0.92 -16.19 -10.04
C LEU A 50 2.20 -15.53 -10.60
N HIS A 51 2.07 -14.34 -11.16
CA HIS A 51 3.18 -13.55 -11.70
C HIS A 51 3.19 -12.16 -11.06
N GLU A 52 4.36 -11.51 -11.03
CA GLU A 52 4.47 -10.12 -10.56
C GLU A 52 3.49 -9.22 -11.34
N PRO A 53 2.57 -8.52 -10.65
CA PRO A 53 1.60 -7.65 -11.31
C PRO A 53 2.27 -6.42 -11.93
N ASP A 54 1.84 -6.04 -13.13
CA ASP A 54 2.40 -4.88 -13.85
C ASP A 54 2.19 -3.54 -13.12
N ASP A 55 1.14 -3.45 -12.31
CA ASP A 55 0.75 -2.24 -11.56
C ASP A 55 1.24 -2.21 -10.11
N ILE A 56 2.17 -3.09 -9.75
CA ILE A 56 2.84 -3.06 -8.45
C ILE A 56 3.66 -1.78 -8.27
N TRP A 57 3.62 -1.23 -7.05
CA TRP A 57 4.53 -0.16 -6.65
C TRP A 57 5.96 -0.68 -6.50
N LYS A 58 6.90 0.05 -7.07
CA LYS A 58 8.34 -0.25 -7.09
C LYS A 58 9.12 0.94 -6.52
N TYR A 59 10.19 0.65 -5.79
CA TYR A 59 11.09 1.66 -5.22
C TYR A 59 12.23 1.93 -6.19
N ALA A 60 12.66 3.19 -6.28
CA ALA A 60 13.86 3.58 -6.99
C ALA A 60 14.42 4.88 -6.41
N GLU A 61 15.66 5.20 -6.79
CA GLU A 61 16.34 6.44 -6.43
C GLU A 61 16.79 7.16 -7.70
N THR A 62 16.69 8.48 -7.70
CA THR A 62 17.27 9.30 -8.78
C THR A 62 18.81 9.28 -8.67
N GLU A 63 19.50 9.74 -9.71
CA GLU A 63 20.98 9.89 -9.67
C GLU A 63 21.46 10.80 -8.53
N ALA A 64 20.62 11.73 -8.08
CA ALA A 64 20.90 12.61 -6.94
C ALA A 64 20.60 11.96 -5.57
N GLY A 65 20.16 10.69 -5.54
CA GLY A 65 19.80 9.96 -4.33
C GLY A 65 18.41 10.29 -3.79
N THR A 66 17.53 10.91 -4.58
CA THR A 66 16.15 11.20 -4.13
C THR A 66 15.28 9.96 -4.28
N PRO A 67 14.68 9.44 -3.20
CA PRO A 67 13.83 8.25 -3.28
C PRO A 67 12.49 8.57 -3.94
N TYR A 68 12.01 7.66 -4.77
CA TYR A 68 10.68 7.73 -5.38
C TYR A 68 10.06 6.34 -5.52
N ILE A 69 8.74 6.29 -5.53
CA ILE A 69 8.00 5.07 -5.84
C ILE A 69 7.30 5.24 -7.18
N TRP A 70 7.21 4.17 -7.95
CA TRP A 70 6.61 4.20 -9.28
C TRP A 70 5.84 2.92 -9.58
N ARG A 71 4.88 3.01 -10.49
CA ARG A 71 4.17 1.85 -11.05
C ARG A 71 3.69 2.15 -12.46
N THR A 72 3.26 1.12 -13.18
CA THR A 72 2.50 1.28 -14.42
C THR A 72 1.02 1.20 -14.08
N LYS A 73 0.23 2.24 -14.42
CA LYS A 73 -1.24 2.14 -14.26
C LYS A 73 -1.81 1.14 -15.27
N GLU A 74 -3.00 0.63 -15.02
CA GLU A 74 -3.76 -0.19 -15.97
C GLU A 74 -3.83 0.44 -17.38
N SER A 75 -3.93 1.77 -17.46
CA SER A 75 -3.86 2.52 -18.72
C SER A 75 -2.51 2.46 -19.48
N GLY A 76 -1.51 1.75 -18.97
CA GLY A 76 -0.13 1.71 -19.47
C GLY A 76 0.70 2.95 -19.14
N LYS A 77 0.12 3.97 -18.49
CA LYS A 77 0.83 5.20 -18.15
C LYS A 77 1.64 5.04 -16.86
N PRO A 78 2.89 5.52 -16.80
CA PRO A 78 3.64 5.52 -15.56
C PRO A 78 3.01 6.46 -14.53
N GLU A 79 3.00 6.03 -13.29
CA GLU A 79 2.73 6.86 -12.12
C GLU A 79 3.98 6.93 -11.26
N VAL A 80 4.37 8.14 -10.86
CA VAL A 80 5.52 8.37 -9.97
C VAL A 80 5.04 9.17 -8.77
N GLN A 81 5.48 8.78 -7.57
CA GLN A 81 5.23 9.53 -6.35
C GLN A 81 6.55 9.81 -5.63
N ILE A 82 6.73 11.06 -5.24
CA ILE A 82 7.84 11.53 -4.42
C ILE A 82 7.23 12.09 -3.14
N TRP A 83 7.64 11.51 -2.01
CA TRP A 83 7.15 11.86 -0.70
C TRP A 83 8.22 12.62 0.08
N ARG A 84 7.78 13.65 0.78
CA ARG A 84 8.63 14.47 1.64
C ARG A 84 8.32 14.13 3.08
N ARG A 85 9.37 14.03 3.90
CA ARG A 85 9.26 13.79 5.34
C ARG A 85 9.15 15.12 6.08
N GLY A 86 8.30 15.15 7.09
CA GLY A 86 8.22 16.21 8.10
C GLY A 86 8.15 15.63 9.50
N THR A 87 8.18 16.51 10.50
CA THR A 87 8.08 16.16 11.91
C THR A 87 7.04 17.07 12.56
N LEU A 88 6.08 16.47 13.27
CA LEU A 88 5.08 17.20 14.05
C LEU A 88 5.71 17.74 15.34
N ASP A 89 5.06 18.71 15.99
CA ASP A 89 5.51 19.24 17.29
C ASP A 89 5.64 18.17 18.37
N SER A 90 4.89 17.06 18.24
CA SER A 90 4.98 15.88 19.11
C SER A 90 6.25 15.05 18.91
N GLY A 91 7.07 15.36 17.89
CA GLY A 91 8.22 14.55 17.47
C GLY A 91 7.85 13.40 16.53
N ALA A 92 6.56 13.15 16.28
CA ALA A 92 6.12 12.12 15.34
C ALA A 92 6.46 12.49 13.89
N LEU A 93 6.88 11.49 13.10
CA LEU A 93 7.13 11.67 11.67
C LEU A 93 5.82 11.66 10.88
N TYR A 94 5.80 12.42 9.80
CA TYR A 94 4.75 12.36 8.78
C TYR A 94 5.36 12.50 7.39
N TRP A 95 4.64 12.03 6.38
CA TRP A 95 5.02 12.08 4.98
C TRP A 95 3.95 12.80 4.19
N TRP A 96 4.36 13.59 3.20
CA TRP A 96 3.42 14.32 2.36
C TRP A 96 3.91 14.38 0.92
N ARG A 97 2.98 14.45 -0.03
CA ARG A 97 3.29 14.62 -1.46
C ARG A 97 2.42 15.69 -2.09
N THR A 98 2.95 16.28 -3.16
CA THR A 98 2.23 17.24 -4.00
C THR A 98 2.10 16.71 -5.42
N LEU A 99 0.97 16.98 -6.06
CA LEU A 99 0.78 16.78 -7.49
C LEU A 99 0.48 18.14 -8.12
N ASN A 100 1.26 18.52 -9.13
CA ASN A 100 1.14 19.83 -9.81
C ASN A 100 1.18 21.03 -8.84
N GLY A 101 2.03 20.96 -7.81
CA GLY A 101 2.20 22.02 -6.80
C GLY A 101 1.11 22.08 -5.73
N VAL A 102 0.09 21.22 -5.80
CA VAL A 102 -1.01 21.15 -4.83
C VAL A 102 -0.75 19.99 -3.86
N LEU A 103 -0.94 20.23 -2.55
CA LEU A 103 -0.89 19.17 -1.54
C LEU A 103 -1.93 18.12 -1.88
N GLN A 104 -1.47 16.92 -2.21
CA GLN A 104 -2.33 15.82 -2.61
C GLN A 104 -2.67 14.94 -1.42
N GLU A 105 -1.66 14.64 -0.59
CA GLU A 105 -1.80 13.62 0.44
C GLU A 105 -0.78 13.79 1.56
N VAL A 106 -1.17 13.35 2.76
CA VAL A 106 -0.35 13.29 3.97
C VAL A 106 -0.60 11.96 4.67
N ARG A 107 0.46 11.30 5.14
CA ARG A 107 0.45 9.99 5.80
C ARG A 107 1.28 10.01 7.07
N LEU A 108 0.93 9.16 8.03
CA LEU A 108 1.71 8.89 9.25
C LEU A 108 2.62 7.66 9.14
N SER A 109 2.48 6.88 8.07
CA SER A 109 3.34 5.75 7.75
C SER A 109 4.31 6.12 6.63
N ASP A 110 5.49 5.51 6.64
CA ASP A 110 6.50 5.71 5.60
C ASP A 110 6.02 5.06 4.28
N PRO A 111 5.71 5.84 3.24
CA PRO A 111 5.26 5.30 1.96
C PRO A 111 6.33 4.50 1.23
N TYR A 112 7.62 4.69 1.56
CA TYR A 112 8.72 3.95 0.96
C TYR A 112 8.94 2.60 1.63
N ALA A 113 8.77 2.52 2.96
CA ALA A 113 8.89 1.27 3.70
C ALA A 113 7.87 0.21 3.22
N LEU A 114 6.76 0.67 2.66
CA LEU A 114 5.67 -0.17 2.19
C LEU A 114 5.91 -0.75 0.78
N VAL A 115 6.98 -0.32 0.11
CA VAL A 115 7.37 -0.79 -1.21
C VAL A 115 8.55 -1.74 -1.08
N GLY A 116 8.28 -3.05 -1.16
CA GLY A 116 9.28 -4.11 -0.99
C GLY A 116 9.32 -4.75 0.40
N SER A 117 8.51 -4.29 1.36
CA SER A 117 8.23 -5.08 2.57
C SER A 117 7.23 -6.17 2.21
N ASN A 118 7.75 -7.35 1.86
CA ASN A 118 6.98 -8.58 1.74
C ASN A 118 6.50 -8.93 3.16
N ASP A 119 5.35 -8.41 3.53
CA ASP A 119 4.74 -8.62 4.84
C ASP A 119 4.21 -10.07 4.89
N ASP A 120 5.07 -11.01 5.30
CA ASP A 120 4.79 -12.45 5.49
C ASP A 120 3.73 -12.74 6.58
N GLY A 121 3.15 -11.71 7.22
CA GLY A 121 2.40 -11.84 8.47
C GLY A 121 0.91 -11.49 8.45
N GLY A 122 0.34 -11.10 7.31
CA GLY A 122 -1.09 -10.74 7.22
C GLY A 122 -1.96 -11.92 6.78
N ASP A 123 -3.03 -12.24 7.53
CA ASP A 123 -4.03 -13.29 7.23
C ASP A 123 -4.25 -13.43 5.72
N THR A 124 -3.64 -14.45 5.12
CA THR A 124 -3.70 -14.69 3.68
C THR A 124 -5.11 -15.14 3.29
N PRO A 125 -5.53 -14.96 2.02
CA PRO A 125 -6.78 -15.53 1.51
C PRO A 125 -6.90 -17.04 1.77
N ALA A 126 -5.77 -17.77 1.69
CA ALA A 126 -5.69 -19.19 2.02
C ALA A 126 -5.98 -19.49 3.51
N THR A 127 -5.54 -18.61 4.41
CA THR A 127 -5.84 -18.69 5.85
C THR A 127 -7.30 -18.34 6.15
N LEU A 128 -7.87 -17.37 5.45
CA LEU A 128 -9.27 -16.96 5.56
C LEU A 128 -10.24 -18.02 5.01
N ALA A 129 -9.88 -18.68 3.90
CA ALA A 129 -10.66 -19.79 3.33
C ALA A 129 -10.69 -20.99 4.28
N THR A 130 -9.55 -21.32 4.91
CA THR A 130 -9.47 -22.41 5.90
C THR A 130 -10.26 -22.10 7.17
N ARG A 131 -10.29 -20.84 7.62
CA ARG A 131 -11.11 -20.44 8.79
C ARG A 131 -12.61 -20.50 8.51
N ARG A 132 -13.08 -20.01 7.35
CA ARG A 132 -14.52 -20.09 7.01
C ARG A 132 -15.02 -21.53 6.93
N SER A 133 -14.23 -22.45 6.37
CA SER A 133 -14.63 -23.87 6.32
C SER A 133 -14.72 -24.55 7.69
N LYS A 134 -14.13 -23.97 8.75
CA LYS A 134 -14.15 -24.56 10.10
C LYS A 134 -15.32 -24.07 10.96
N ASP A 135 -15.87 -22.89 10.67
CA ASP A 135 -17.03 -22.33 11.37
C ASP A 135 -18.38 -22.77 10.74
N GLU A 136 -18.35 -23.53 9.64
CA GLU A 136 -19.53 -24.07 8.94
C GLU A 136 -19.71 -25.61 9.09
N LEU A 137 -19.02 -26.25 10.05
CA LEU A 137 -19.16 -27.69 10.37
C LEU A 137 -19.58 -27.95 11.82
#